data_AF-A0A835Q4X4-F1
#
_entry.id   AF-A0A835Q4X4-F1
#
_cell.length_a   1.000
_cell.length_b   1.000
_cell.length_c   1.000
_cell.angle_alpha   90.00
_cell.angle_beta   90.00
_cell.angle_gamma   90.00
#
_symmetry.space_group_name_H-M   'P 1'
#
loop_
_entity.id
_entity.type
_entity.pdbx_description
1 polymer ?
#
loop_
_entity_poly.entity_id
_entity_poly.type
_entity_poly.pdbx_seq_one_letter_code
_entity_poly.pdbx_strand_id
1 'polypeptide(L)'
;MAEEQQLRLDLEELKHLESVAKRPRVLSFLASEIRDIDAKLSKISTVAAQPVVSAGKAPASTTAASSYVTLGSFSWEQDNDKIKIYVFLEGVDEEKVESNFQEMTVDVKFHDVQGKNYRIAIPRLNKEIVPEKSKILVKPTKVVITLMKASKGNWLDLHFKEDKFKPSMDKDKDPMAGIMNLMKNMYEEGDDDMKRTIAKAWSDARSGKAADPLKGYGP
;
A
#
# COMPACT_ATOMS: atom_id res chain seq x y z
N MET A 1 -36.18 3.08 -0.80
CA MET A 1 -36.62 4.01 -1.87
C MET A 1 -35.63 5.16 -2.08
N ALA A 2 -35.22 5.93 -1.05
CA ALA A 2 -34.24 7.02 -1.23
C ALA A 2 -32.85 6.54 -1.69
N GLU A 3 -32.34 5.46 -1.10
CA GLU A 3 -31.03 4.87 -1.45
C GLU A 3 -30.99 4.31 -2.89
N GLU A 4 -32.07 3.67 -3.34
CA GLU A 4 -32.20 3.18 -4.72
C GLU A 4 -32.20 4.33 -5.73
N GLN A 5 -32.84 5.45 -5.38
CA GLN A 5 -32.88 6.64 -6.22
C GLN A 5 -31.50 7.30 -6.32
N GLN A 6 -30.74 7.31 -5.23
CA GLN A 6 -29.37 7.82 -5.19
C GLN A 6 -28.42 6.94 -6.02
N LEU A 7 -28.53 5.62 -5.90
CA LEU A 7 -27.78 4.66 -6.73
C LEU A 7 -28.10 4.78 -8.22
N ARG A 8 -29.34 5.13 -8.60
CA ARG A 8 -29.70 5.41 -10.00
C ARG A 8 -29.01 6.66 -10.52
N LEU A 9 -28.97 7.74 -9.73
CA LEU A 9 -28.27 8.97 -10.09
C LEU A 9 -26.76 8.74 -10.24
N ASP A 10 -26.16 8.03 -9.28
CA ASP A 10 -24.74 7.68 -9.31
C ASP A 10 -24.39 6.85 -10.57
N LEU A 11 -25.27 5.91 -10.95
CA LEU A 11 -25.11 5.10 -12.14
C LEU A 11 -25.15 5.94 -13.42
N GLU A 12 -26.09 6.88 -13.51
CA GLU A 12 -26.17 7.80 -14.66
C GLU A 12 -24.91 8.67 -14.78
N GLU A 13 -24.42 9.20 -13.66
CA GLU A 13 -23.19 10.01 -13.64
C GLU A 13 -21.95 9.18 -14.01
N LEU A 14 -21.81 7.95 -13.50
CA LEU A 14 -20.70 7.07 -13.85
C LEU A 14 -20.71 6.69 -15.33
N LYS A 15 -21.88 6.42 -15.92
CA LYS A 15 -22.01 6.17 -17.37
C LYS A 15 -21.62 7.40 -18.19
N HIS A 16 -21.98 8.59 -17.71
CA HIS A 16 -21.55 9.82 -18.36
C HIS A 16 -20.02 9.99 -18.30
N LEU A 17 -19.41 9.79 -17.13
CA LEU A 17 -17.95 9.87 -16.95
C LEU A 17 -17.19 8.83 -17.78
N GLU A 18 -17.73 7.61 -17.90
CA GLU A 18 -17.16 6.56 -18.75
C GLU A 18 -17.13 6.98 -20.22
N SER A 19 -18.19 7.65 -20.71
CA SER A 19 -18.25 8.13 -22.10
C SER A 19 -17.23 9.23 -22.43
N VAL A 20 -16.79 9.99 -21.43
CA VAL A 20 -15.83 11.11 -21.60
C VAL A 20 -14.39 10.64 -21.33
N ALA A 21 -14.20 9.56 -20.57
CA ALA A 21 -12.89 9.04 -20.21
C ALA A 21 -12.13 8.43 -21.41
N LYS A 22 -10.85 8.83 -21.57
CA LYS A 22 -9.99 8.34 -22.67
C LYS A 22 -8.87 7.41 -22.22
N ARG A 23 -8.62 7.32 -20.92
CA ARG A 23 -7.50 6.54 -20.35
C ARG A 23 -7.98 5.11 -20.05
N PRO A 24 -7.29 4.06 -20.55
CA PRO A 24 -7.72 2.66 -20.36
C PRO A 24 -7.92 2.27 -18.89
N ARG A 25 -6.99 2.66 -18.01
CA ARG A 25 -7.11 2.39 -16.57
C ARG A 25 -8.34 3.04 -15.94
N VAL A 26 -8.72 4.24 -16.39
CA VAL A 26 -9.89 4.98 -15.88
C VAL A 26 -11.18 4.34 -16.40
N LEU A 27 -11.21 3.96 -17.69
CA LEU A 27 -12.33 3.23 -18.27
C LEU A 27 -12.58 1.90 -17.55
N SER A 28 -11.53 1.11 -17.30
CA SER A 28 -11.67 -0.16 -16.57
C SER A 28 -12.21 0.03 -15.14
N PHE A 29 -11.79 1.10 -14.46
CA PHE A 29 -12.25 1.45 -13.12
C PHE A 29 -13.73 1.89 -13.12
N LEU A 30 -14.12 2.77 -14.04
CA LEU A 30 -15.51 3.20 -14.19
C LEU A 30 -16.43 2.03 -14.56
N ALA A 31 -16.00 1.18 -15.50
CA ALA A 31 -16.75 -0.01 -15.92
C ALA A 31 -16.91 -1.06 -14.80
N SER A 32 -15.97 -1.15 -13.85
CA SER A 32 -16.16 -1.99 -12.66
C SER A 32 -17.16 -1.38 -11.69
N GLU A 33 -17.07 -0.08 -11.42
CA GLU A 33 -17.98 0.57 -10.47
C GLU A 33 -19.42 0.59 -10.99
N ILE A 34 -19.63 0.80 -12.29
CA ILE A 34 -20.96 0.70 -12.94
C ILE A 34 -21.56 -0.69 -12.71
N ARG A 35 -20.79 -1.76 -12.93
CA ARG A 35 -21.24 -3.15 -12.70
C ARG A 35 -21.59 -3.41 -11.24
N ASP A 36 -20.83 -2.85 -10.31
CA ASP A 36 -21.08 -3.00 -8.89
C ASP A 36 -22.36 -2.27 -8.44
N ILE A 37 -22.67 -1.11 -9.02
CA ILE A 37 -23.94 -0.40 -8.75
C ILE A 37 -25.13 -1.12 -9.39
N ASP A 38 -25.02 -1.60 -10.63
CA ASP A 38 -26.06 -2.43 -11.28
C ASP A 38 -26.37 -3.70 -10.45
N ALA A 39 -25.34 -4.34 -9.89
CA ALA A 39 -25.50 -5.49 -9.00
C ALA A 39 -26.20 -5.14 -7.67
N LYS A 40 -26.03 -3.93 -7.15
CA LYS A 40 -26.75 -3.46 -5.96
C LYS A 40 -28.21 -3.13 -6.27
N LEU A 41 -28.48 -2.46 -7.39
CA LEU A 41 -29.84 -2.12 -7.82
C LEU A 41 -30.68 -3.38 -8.08
N SER A 42 -30.10 -4.40 -8.71
CA SER A 42 -30.77 -5.69 -8.93
C SER A 42 -31.08 -6.43 -7.62
N LYS A 43 -30.17 -6.42 -6.65
CA LYS A 43 -30.42 -7.01 -5.32
C LYS A 43 -31.52 -6.28 -4.55
N ILE A 44 -31.52 -4.95 -4.56
CA ILE A 44 -32.56 -4.12 -3.91
C ILE A 44 -33.95 -4.42 -4.49
N SER A 45 -34.04 -4.62 -5.81
CA SER A 45 -35.30 -4.99 -6.47
C SER A 45 -35.81 -6.39 -6.10
N THR A 46 -34.96 -7.30 -5.62
CA THR A 46 -35.35 -8.67 -5.25
C THR A 46 -35.81 -8.84 -3.79
N VAL A 47 -35.60 -7.84 -2.91
CA VAL A 47 -36.00 -7.93 -1.49
C VAL A 47 -37.51 -7.71 -1.28
N ALA A 48 -38.26 -7.31 -2.32
CA ALA A 48 -39.71 -7.07 -2.24
C ALA A 48 -40.59 -8.35 -2.32
N ALA A 49 -40.00 -9.55 -2.35
CA ALA A 49 -40.74 -10.81 -2.35
C ALA A 49 -40.16 -11.79 -1.32
N GLN A 50 -40.64 -11.72 -0.07
CA GLN A 50 -40.53 -12.85 0.87
C GLN A 50 -41.62 -13.91 0.57
N PRO A 51 -41.45 -15.18 0.99
CA PRO A 51 -41.71 -15.56 2.39
C PRO A 51 -40.65 -16.49 3.04
N VAL A 52 -40.64 -16.40 4.37
CA VAL A 52 -40.04 -17.26 5.41
C VAL A 52 -40.44 -18.74 5.34
N VAL A 53 -39.54 -19.68 5.70
CA VAL A 53 -39.73 -20.75 6.73
C VAL A 53 -38.50 -21.67 6.93
N SER A 54 -38.11 -21.80 8.20
CA SER A 54 -37.74 -22.99 8.99
C SER A 54 -36.66 -24.02 8.59
N ALA A 55 -35.72 -24.14 9.54
CA ALA A 55 -35.22 -25.36 10.20
C ALA A 55 -34.25 -26.33 9.49
N GLY A 56 -32.98 -26.22 9.91
CA GLY A 56 -32.26 -27.33 10.56
C GLY A 56 -31.68 -28.45 9.69
N LYS A 57 -30.42 -28.31 9.28
CA LYS A 57 -29.37 -29.36 9.38
C LYS A 57 -28.00 -28.77 9.02
N ALA A 58 -26.97 -29.10 9.79
CA ALA A 58 -25.58 -28.75 9.52
C ALA A 58 -25.21 -29.07 8.06
N PRO A 59 -24.42 -28.21 7.38
CA PRO A 59 -23.04 -28.62 7.11
C PRO A 59 -22.02 -27.47 6.94
N ALA A 60 -20.76 -27.86 7.03
CA ALA A 60 -19.61 -27.35 6.29
C ALA A 60 -19.43 -25.82 6.18
N SER A 61 -18.43 -25.37 6.93
CA SER A 61 -17.55 -24.23 6.64
C SER A 61 -17.30 -24.05 5.14
N THR A 62 -18.16 -23.28 4.51
CA THR A 62 -17.87 -22.64 3.23
C THR A 62 -17.61 -21.20 3.60
N THR A 63 -16.33 -20.85 3.72
CA THR A 63 -15.86 -19.48 3.81
C THR A 63 -16.46 -18.74 2.63
N ALA A 64 -17.57 -18.03 2.87
CA ALA A 64 -18.06 -17.01 1.97
C ALA A 64 -16.87 -16.09 1.74
N ALA A 65 -16.33 -16.10 0.52
CA ALA A 65 -15.28 -15.20 0.11
C ALA A 65 -15.88 -13.79 0.10
N SER A 66 -15.97 -13.19 1.28
CA SER A 66 -16.31 -11.80 1.47
C SER A 66 -15.36 -10.99 0.61
N SER A 67 -15.87 -10.34 -0.43
CA SER A 67 -15.09 -9.42 -1.23
C SER A 67 -14.69 -8.25 -0.33
N TYR A 68 -13.39 -8.15 -0.02
CA TYR A 68 -12.85 -7.02 0.74
C TYR A 68 -12.38 -5.95 -0.24
N VAL A 69 -12.88 -4.74 -0.05
CA VAL A 69 -12.34 -3.55 -0.68
C VAL A 69 -11.06 -3.17 0.06
N THR A 70 -9.93 -3.11 -0.63
CA THR A 70 -8.69 -2.59 -0.05
C THR A 70 -8.85 -1.10 0.19
N LEU A 71 -8.60 -0.65 1.43
CA LEU A 71 -8.62 0.78 1.74
C LEU A 71 -7.43 1.47 1.07
N GLY A 72 -7.72 2.24 0.01
CA GLY A 72 -6.70 2.96 -0.75
C GLY A 72 -6.16 4.22 -0.07
N SER A 73 -6.87 4.77 0.93
CA SER A 73 -6.47 5.99 1.62
C SER A 73 -6.53 5.82 3.14
N PHE A 74 -5.37 5.77 3.78
CA PHE A 74 -5.23 5.91 5.23
C PHE A 74 -4.11 6.91 5.53
N SER A 75 -4.16 7.54 6.70
CA SER A 75 -3.11 8.42 7.19
C SER A 75 -2.40 7.75 8.36
N TRP A 76 -1.12 8.02 8.58
CA TRP A 76 -0.42 7.49 9.74
C TRP A 76 0.51 8.54 10.34
N GLU A 77 0.66 8.48 11.66
CA GLU A 77 1.63 9.25 12.42
C GLU A 77 2.44 8.31 13.30
N GLN A 78 3.53 8.83 13.87
CA GLN A 78 4.33 8.08 14.82
C GLN A 78 4.89 8.99 15.90
N ASP A 79 5.12 8.40 17.07
CA ASP A 79 5.97 8.96 18.11
C ASP A 79 7.23 8.08 18.23
N ASN A 80 8.00 8.22 19.31
CA ASN A 80 9.23 7.45 19.49
C ASN A 80 8.97 5.93 19.67
N ASP A 81 7.81 5.57 20.22
CA ASP A 81 7.50 4.23 20.70
C ASP A 81 6.29 3.59 19.98
N LYS A 82 5.46 4.38 19.30
CA LYS A 82 4.17 3.97 18.73
C LYS A 82 3.97 4.52 17.33
N ILE A 83 3.13 3.82 16.57
CA ILE A 83 2.61 4.24 15.28
C ILE A 83 1.09 4.24 15.39
N LYS A 84 0.44 5.27 14.87
CA LYS A 84 -1.02 5.33 14.78
C LYS A 84 -1.43 5.43 13.33
N ILE A 85 -2.25 4.51 12.88
CA ILE A 85 -2.85 4.48 11.56
C ILE A 85 -4.30 4.92 11.71
N TYR A 86 -4.67 5.95 10.98
CA TYR A 86 -6.01 6.54 10.91
C TYR A 86 -6.70 6.07 9.64
N VAL A 87 -7.81 5.36 9.84
CA VAL A 87 -8.69 4.88 8.79
C VAL A 87 -10.01 5.62 8.94
N PHE A 88 -10.38 6.43 7.95
CA PHE A 88 -11.64 7.19 7.97
C PHE A 88 -12.76 6.30 7.44
N LEU A 89 -13.45 5.62 8.36
CA LEU A 89 -14.62 4.79 8.10
C LEU A 89 -15.69 5.12 9.13
N GLU A 90 -16.90 5.37 8.64
CA GLU A 90 -18.08 5.67 9.44
C GLU A 90 -18.94 4.42 9.64
N GLY A 91 -19.52 4.27 10.83
CA GLY A 91 -20.42 3.15 11.14
C GLY A 91 -19.70 1.81 11.26
N VAL A 92 -18.45 1.80 11.72
CA VAL A 92 -17.73 0.57 12.03
C VAL A 92 -18.21 0.06 13.40
N ASP A 93 -18.65 -1.19 13.46
CA ASP A 93 -18.93 -1.91 14.70
C ASP A 93 -17.65 -2.57 15.22
N GLU A 94 -17.28 -2.35 16.48
CA GLU A 94 -16.07 -2.92 17.09
C GLU A 94 -16.07 -4.46 17.09
N GLU A 95 -17.25 -5.08 17.26
CA GLU A 95 -17.41 -6.54 17.21
C GLU A 95 -17.22 -7.14 15.81
N LYS A 96 -17.38 -6.31 14.77
CA LYS A 96 -17.20 -6.69 13.36
C LYS A 96 -15.82 -6.30 12.83
N VAL A 97 -14.87 -6.03 13.71
CA VAL A 97 -13.46 -5.79 13.36
C VAL A 97 -12.65 -7.03 13.69
N GLU A 98 -12.05 -7.65 12.67
CA GLU A 98 -11.07 -8.71 12.84
C GLU A 98 -9.67 -8.09 12.73
N SER A 99 -8.84 -8.26 13.76
CA SER A 99 -7.48 -7.73 13.76
C SER A 99 -6.45 -8.82 13.98
N ASN A 100 -5.46 -8.88 13.11
CA ASN A 100 -4.35 -9.80 13.19
C ASN A 100 -3.04 -9.01 13.11
N PHE A 101 -2.36 -8.92 14.25
CA PHE A 101 -1.05 -8.27 14.37
C PHE A 101 0.02 -9.37 14.47
N GLN A 102 1.06 -9.28 13.64
CA GLN A 102 2.29 -10.04 13.83
C GLN A 102 3.47 -9.08 13.91
N GLU A 103 4.65 -9.59 14.24
CA GLU A 103 5.85 -8.78 14.46
C GLU A 103 6.15 -7.87 13.26
N MET A 104 5.95 -8.34 12.03
CA MET A 104 6.26 -7.61 10.80
C MET A 104 5.06 -7.41 9.87
N THR A 105 3.86 -7.84 10.27
CA THR A 105 2.67 -7.80 9.42
C THR A 105 1.46 -7.27 10.19
N VAL A 106 0.59 -6.55 9.49
CA VAL A 106 -0.67 -6.04 10.05
C VAL A 106 -1.78 -6.36 9.07
N ASP A 107 -2.83 -7.00 9.56
CA ASP A 107 -4.03 -7.28 8.77
C ASP A 107 -5.26 -6.98 9.61
N VAL A 108 -6.03 -5.99 9.20
CA VAL A 108 -7.27 -5.61 9.86
C VAL A 108 -8.39 -5.63 8.83
N LYS A 109 -9.45 -6.37 9.15
CA LYS A 109 -10.66 -6.49 8.34
C LYS A 109 -11.81 -5.84 9.08
N PHE A 110 -12.58 -5.05 8.35
CA PHE A 110 -13.80 -4.42 8.80
C PHE A 110 -14.95 -5.06 8.03
N HIS A 111 -15.84 -5.73 8.75
CA HIS A 111 -16.98 -6.40 8.14
C HIS A 111 -18.22 -5.53 8.20
N ASP A 112 -19.05 -5.60 7.16
CA ASP A 112 -20.39 -4.98 7.14
C ASP A 112 -20.40 -3.47 7.48
N VAL A 113 -19.38 -2.74 7.02
CA VAL A 113 -19.34 -1.28 7.14
C VAL A 113 -20.14 -0.70 5.98
N GLN A 114 -21.35 -0.23 6.27
CA GLN A 114 -22.27 0.31 5.27
C GLN A 114 -22.52 -0.68 4.10
N GLY A 115 -22.67 -1.97 4.44
CA GLY A 115 -22.89 -3.05 3.46
C GLY A 115 -21.67 -3.42 2.60
N LYS A 116 -20.47 -2.91 2.95
CA LYS A 116 -19.19 -3.28 2.32
C LYS A 116 -18.22 -3.84 3.35
N ASN A 117 -17.33 -4.73 2.91
CA ASN A 117 -16.21 -5.18 3.73
C ASN A 117 -14.95 -4.44 3.31
N TYR A 118 -14.19 -3.93 4.28
CA TYR A 118 -12.92 -3.26 4.04
C TYR A 118 -11.78 -4.05 4.65
N ARG A 119 -10.59 -3.98 4.05
CA ARG A 119 -9.38 -4.58 4.62
C ARG A 119 -8.20 -3.64 4.45
N ILE A 120 -7.43 -3.51 5.51
CA ILE A 120 -6.10 -2.90 5.50
C ILE A 120 -5.08 -3.99 5.82
N ALA A 121 -4.23 -4.30 4.84
CA ALA A 121 -3.20 -5.31 4.98
C ALA A 121 -1.85 -4.69 4.63
N ILE A 122 -0.93 -4.70 5.59
CA ILE A 122 0.47 -4.31 5.43
C ILE A 122 1.29 -5.60 5.53
N PRO A 123 1.66 -6.21 4.39
CA PRO A 123 2.30 -7.52 4.37
C PRO A 123 3.74 -7.48 4.90
N ARG A 124 4.38 -6.31 4.90
CA ARG A 124 5.71 -6.11 5.46
C ARG A 124 5.88 -4.70 6.00
N LEU A 125 5.87 -4.57 7.32
CA LEU A 125 6.20 -3.35 8.04
C LEU A 125 7.68 -3.01 7.89
N ASN A 126 8.02 -1.72 8.04
CA ASN A 126 9.40 -1.25 7.96
C ASN A 126 10.30 -1.88 9.04
N LYS A 127 9.79 -2.02 10.27
CA LYS A 127 10.44 -2.70 11.38
C LYS A 127 9.43 -3.49 12.21
N GLU A 128 9.94 -4.21 13.20
CA GLU A 128 9.14 -5.02 14.10
C GLU A 128 8.27 -4.18 15.05
N ILE A 129 7.07 -4.70 15.33
CA ILE A 129 6.13 -4.21 16.33
C ILE A 129 5.95 -5.26 17.42
N VAL A 130 5.35 -4.85 18.55
CA VAL A 130 4.90 -5.75 19.62
C VAL A 130 3.40 -5.99 19.43
N PRO A 131 2.97 -7.15 18.89
CA PRO A 131 1.57 -7.42 18.60
C PRO A 131 0.67 -7.32 19.84
N GLU A 132 1.15 -7.83 20.96
CA GLU A 132 0.42 -7.86 22.24
C GLU A 132 0.09 -6.47 22.80
N LYS A 133 0.88 -5.45 22.44
CA LYS A 133 0.68 -4.06 22.88
C LYS A 133 -0.01 -3.20 21.82
N SER A 134 -0.32 -3.79 20.66
CA SER A 134 -1.02 -3.13 19.56
C SER A 134 -2.52 -3.24 19.79
N LYS A 135 -3.27 -2.19 19.44
CA LYS A 135 -4.70 -2.09 19.74
C LYS A 135 -5.45 -1.33 18.66
N ILE A 136 -6.74 -1.61 18.55
CA ILE A 136 -7.66 -0.88 17.69
C ILE A 136 -8.61 -0.07 18.56
N LEU A 137 -8.86 1.17 18.17
CA LEU A 137 -9.87 2.02 18.75
C LEU A 137 -10.83 2.46 17.65
N VAL A 138 -12.07 1.98 17.73
CA VAL A 138 -13.14 2.39 16.82
C VAL A 138 -13.78 3.67 17.34
N LYS A 139 -13.88 4.69 16.48
CA LYS A 139 -14.62 5.93 16.73
C LYS A 139 -15.72 6.07 15.68
N PRO A 140 -16.76 6.89 15.92
CA PRO A 140 -17.90 7.01 15.01
C PRO A 140 -17.54 7.33 13.56
N THR A 141 -16.49 8.14 13.36
CA THR A 141 -16.03 8.61 12.03
C THR A 141 -14.68 8.07 11.59
N LYS A 142 -13.98 7.33 12.45
CA LYS A 142 -12.65 6.80 12.14
C LYS A 142 -12.25 5.66 13.04
N VAL A 143 -11.45 4.75 12.51
CA VAL A 143 -10.73 3.74 13.26
C VAL A 143 -9.28 4.17 13.45
N VAL A 144 -8.77 4.02 14.67
CA VAL A 144 -7.37 4.30 15.02
C VAL A 144 -6.70 2.98 15.40
N ILE A 145 -5.79 2.52 14.55
CA ILE A 145 -4.97 1.34 14.80
C ILE A 145 -3.66 1.83 15.42
N THR A 146 -3.40 1.48 16.68
CA THR A 146 -2.15 1.81 17.37
C THR A 146 -1.24 0.60 17.38
N LEU A 147 -0.07 0.71 16.77
CA LEU A 147 0.98 -0.30 16.79
C LEU A 147 2.06 0.13 17.77
N MET A 148 2.51 -0.78 18.64
CA MET A 148 3.65 -0.54 19.52
C MET A 148 4.94 -0.97 18.81
N LYS A 149 5.94 -0.10 18.71
CA LYS A 149 7.23 -0.45 18.10
C LYS A 149 8.01 -1.42 19.01
N ALA A 150 8.67 -2.41 18.42
CA ALA A 150 9.57 -3.29 19.17
C ALA A 150 10.87 -2.57 19.56
N SER A 151 11.33 -1.65 18.71
CA SER A 151 12.51 -0.81 18.95
C SER A 151 12.16 0.67 18.79
N LYS A 152 12.68 1.49 19.70
CA LYS A 152 12.47 2.93 19.70
C LYS A 152 13.12 3.56 18.47
N GLY A 153 12.49 4.63 17.97
CA GLY A 153 13.03 5.44 16.88
C GLY A 153 12.00 5.70 15.79
N ASN A 154 12.44 6.43 14.77
CA ASN A 154 11.57 6.92 13.71
C ASN A 154 11.59 5.96 12.49
N TRP A 155 10.43 5.71 11.90
CA TRP A 155 10.23 4.94 10.68
C TRP A 155 10.12 5.90 9.50
N LEU A 156 10.94 5.73 8.47
CA LEU A 156 10.87 6.57 7.27
C LEU A 156 9.62 6.30 6.42
N ASP A 157 9.11 5.08 6.50
CA ASP A 157 7.88 4.63 5.84
C ASP A 157 7.19 3.58 6.71
N LEU A 158 5.90 3.38 6.51
CA LEU A 158 5.15 2.31 7.17
C LEU A 158 5.47 0.95 6.55
N HIS A 159 5.64 0.93 5.22
CA HIS A 159 5.99 -0.27 4.48
C HIS A 159 7.50 -0.45 4.43
N PHE A 160 7.94 -1.70 4.44
CA PHE A 160 9.32 -2.00 4.11
C PHE A 160 9.59 -1.63 2.65
N LYS A 161 10.48 -0.67 2.46
CA LYS A 161 11.07 -0.37 1.15
C LYS A 161 12.48 -0.94 1.17
N GLU A 162 12.78 -1.85 0.25
CA GLU A 162 14.16 -2.23 0.01
C GLU A 162 14.89 -0.98 -0.49
N ASP A 163 15.89 -0.55 0.28
CA ASP A 163 16.89 0.39 -0.19
C ASP A 163 17.64 -0.28 -1.35
N LYS A 164 17.14 -0.12 -2.57
CA LYS A 164 17.84 -0.55 -3.80
C LYS A 164 19.16 0.19 -4.03
N PHE A 165 19.52 1.11 -3.12
CA PHE A 165 20.72 1.94 -3.14
C PHE A 165 21.47 1.95 -1.81
N LYS A 166 21.59 0.81 -1.13
CA LYS A 166 22.67 0.66 -0.13
C LYS A 166 23.95 0.23 -0.85
N PRO A 167 24.94 1.12 -1.10
CA PRO A 167 26.30 0.64 -1.26
C PRO A 167 26.63 -0.12 0.02
N SER A 168 27.01 -1.39 -0.09
CA SER A 168 27.46 -2.16 1.06
C SER A 168 28.64 -1.41 1.69
N MET A 169 28.37 -0.68 2.78
CA MET A 169 29.41 -0.22 3.70
C MET A 169 29.74 -1.39 4.62
N ASP A 170 30.22 -2.50 4.05
CA ASP A 170 31.09 -3.41 4.76
C ASP A 170 32.31 -2.59 5.15
N LYS A 171 32.41 -2.20 6.43
CA LYS A 171 33.57 -1.44 6.96
C LYS A 171 34.89 -2.22 6.89
N ASP A 172 34.84 -3.46 6.41
CA ASP A 172 35.99 -4.36 6.27
C ASP A 172 36.42 -4.59 4.81
N LYS A 173 35.77 -3.95 3.82
CA LYS A 173 36.22 -3.98 2.43
C LYS A 173 36.86 -2.66 2.08
N ASP A 174 38.13 -2.75 1.64
CA ASP A 174 38.95 -1.61 1.26
C ASP A 174 38.14 -0.54 0.52
N PRO A 175 38.26 0.75 0.87
CA PRO A 175 37.53 1.83 0.20
C PRO A 175 37.69 1.80 -1.33
N MET A 176 38.80 1.24 -1.82
CA MET A 176 39.07 1.00 -3.24
C MET A 176 38.15 -0.06 -3.88
N ALA A 177 37.79 -1.12 -3.15
CA ALA A 177 36.90 -2.18 -3.63
C ALA A 177 35.44 -1.72 -3.71
N GLY A 178 34.99 -0.87 -2.77
CA GLY A 178 33.66 -0.26 -2.81
C GLY A 178 33.44 0.62 -4.05
N ILE A 179 34.47 1.39 -4.43
CA ILE A 179 34.46 2.23 -5.63
C ILE A 179 34.46 1.37 -6.90
N MET A 180 35.24 0.28 -6.94
CA MET A 180 35.30 -0.62 -8.09
C MET A 180 33.95 -1.32 -8.36
N ASN A 181 33.24 -1.73 -7.30
CA ASN A 181 31.93 -2.37 -7.43
C ASN A 181 30.84 -1.37 -7.87
N LEU A 182 30.91 -0.12 -7.38
CA LEU A 182 30.02 0.96 -7.82
C LEU A 182 30.22 1.30 -9.30
N MET A 183 31.48 1.41 -9.75
CA MET A 183 31.82 1.65 -11.16
C MET A 183 31.42 0.49 -12.08
N LYS A 184 31.54 -0.75 -11.60
CA LYS A 184 31.12 -1.94 -12.35
C LYS A 184 29.62 -1.96 -12.58
N ASN A 185 28.82 -1.67 -11.55
CA ASN A 185 27.37 -1.60 -11.68
C ASN A 185 26.94 -0.48 -12.64
N MET A 186 27.61 0.69 -12.62
CA MET A 186 27.35 1.75 -13.61
C MET A 186 27.75 1.39 -15.04
N TYR A 187 28.75 0.53 -15.24
CA TYR A 187 29.14 0.05 -16.57
C TYR A 187 28.18 -1.02 -17.10
N GLU A 188 27.64 -1.87 -16.23
CA GLU A 188 26.70 -2.91 -16.62
C GLU A 188 25.31 -2.33 -16.96
N GLU A 189 24.83 -1.36 -16.18
CA GLU A 189 23.50 -0.75 -16.34
C GLU A 189 23.46 0.54 -17.18
N GLY A 190 24.60 1.20 -17.42
CA GLY A 190 24.65 2.48 -18.13
C GLY A 190 24.47 2.39 -19.65
N ASP A 191 23.99 3.46 -20.26
CA ASP A 191 24.02 3.71 -21.72
C ASP A 191 25.47 3.71 -22.24
N ASP A 192 25.69 3.44 -23.53
CA ASP A 192 27.00 3.30 -24.18
C ASP A 192 27.91 4.52 -23.95
N ASP A 193 27.35 5.72 -23.82
CA ASP A 193 28.09 6.96 -23.51
C ASP A 193 28.64 6.99 -22.07
N MET A 194 27.90 6.44 -21.11
CA MET A 194 28.32 6.34 -19.71
C MET A 194 29.43 5.28 -19.56
N LYS A 195 29.30 4.16 -20.28
CA LYS A 195 30.33 3.10 -20.35
C LYS A 195 31.65 3.62 -20.89
N ARG A 196 31.62 4.40 -21.97
CA ARG A 196 32.81 5.05 -22.55
C ARG A 196 33.50 5.99 -21.57
N THR A 197 32.71 6.77 -20.83
CA THR A 197 33.24 7.73 -19.85
C THR A 197 33.92 7.02 -18.68
N ILE A 198 33.33 5.94 -18.16
CA ILE A 198 33.92 5.13 -17.08
C ILE A 198 35.17 4.39 -17.57
N ALA A 199 35.14 3.81 -18.77
CA ALA A 199 36.31 3.14 -19.37
C ALA A 199 37.49 4.11 -19.60
N LYS A 200 37.18 5.35 -19.99
CA LYS A 200 38.17 6.42 -20.13
C LYS A 200 38.77 6.81 -18.77
N ALA A 201 37.94 7.00 -17.75
CA ALA A 201 38.41 7.31 -16.39
C ALA A 201 39.31 6.19 -15.81
N TRP A 202 38.98 4.92 -16.07
CA TRP A 202 39.79 3.78 -15.63
C TRP A 202 41.15 3.70 -16.34
N SER A 203 41.16 4.02 -17.64
CA SER A 203 42.39 4.08 -18.45
C SER A 203 43.28 5.27 -18.05
N ASP A 204 42.69 6.43 -17.76
CA ASP A 204 43.41 7.63 -17.32
C ASP A 204 44.00 7.46 -15.92
N ALA A 205 43.25 6.83 -14.99
CA ALA A 205 43.72 6.51 -13.65
C ALA A 205 44.87 5.49 -13.66
N ARG A 206 44.81 4.46 -14.53
CA ARG A 206 45.87 3.44 -14.64
C ARG A 206 47.12 3.93 -15.38
N SER A 207 46.97 4.90 -16.28
CA SER A 207 48.09 5.50 -17.02
C SER A 207 48.78 6.64 -16.27
N GLY A 208 48.34 6.95 -15.04
CA GLY A 208 48.94 8.00 -14.21
C GLY A 208 48.67 9.42 -14.72
N LYS A 209 47.77 9.59 -15.71
CA LYS A 209 47.31 10.89 -16.19
C LYS A 209 46.12 11.33 -15.34
N ALA A 210 46.38 11.65 -14.07
CA ALA A 210 45.43 12.45 -13.30
C ALA A 210 45.40 13.86 -13.92
N ALA A 211 44.45 14.12 -14.82
CA ALA A 211 44.07 15.48 -15.14
C ALA A 211 43.42 16.06 -13.88
N ASP A 212 44.19 16.89 -13.16
CA ASP A 212 43.74 17.64 -12.00
C ASP A 212 42.54 18.53 -12.38
N PRO A 213 41.31 18.26 -11.89
CA PRO A 213 40.15 19.06 -12.23
C PRO A 213 40.17 20.46 -11.59
N LEU A 214 41.16 20.76 -10.73
CA LEU A 214 41.26 22.03 -9.99
C LEU A 214 42.24 23.04 -10.59
N LYS A 215 42.88 22.77 -11.74
CA LYS A 215 43.80 23.72 -12.39
C LYS A 215 43.10 24.84 -13.19
N GLY A 216 41.89 25.22 -12.79
CA GLY A 216 41.08 26.27 -13.44
C GLY A 216 40.66 27.44 -12.54
N TYR A 217 40.89 27.36 -11.23
CA TYR A 217 40.57 28.45 -10.30
C TYR A 217 41.76 28.74 -9.38
N GLY A 218 42.66 29.56 -9.90
CA GLY A 218 43.61 30.36 -9.12
C GLY A 218 43.37 31.85 -9.41
N PRO A 219 43.73 32.74 -8.48
CA PRO A 219 43.17 34.09 -8.31
C PRO A 219 43.43 35.06 -9.46
#